data_AF-A0A815Q0B8-F1
#
_entry.id   AF-A0A815Q0B8-F1
#
_cell.length_a   1.000
_cell.length_b   1.000
_cell.length_c   1.000
_cell.angle_alpha   90.00
_cell.angle_beta   90.00
_cell.angle_gamma   90.00
#
_symmetry.space_group_name_H-M   'P 1'
#
loop_
_entity.id
_entity.type
_entity.pdbx_description
1 polymer ?
#
loop_
_entity_poly.entity_id
_entity_poly.type
_entity_poly.pdbx_seq_one_letter_code
_entity_poly.pdbx_strand_id
1 'polypeptide(L)'
;MATTVENVDPQQYTRVSDIVNEPQEMLMPIRGYEKMPIVSLEEAVTPLVSILSEIHDYAYVAKQRCKFVPPDNLTQDESASIMLYSMEWKPHKECLYFALNATLRTEDRRKLEPWFSYLKLILTALEKLPSTRCHVFRGVNLDLTNQYTQGKTFVWWGFSSCTTSIEVLQNEQFLGKTGQRTLFTIECDSGKDISRHSYYKKEKEVLLLAARQFIVVGCLQPALGLHMIQLKETKPPITLLQPVTNQTVQIKPTPELIRTNKKQFEPFAITVAGGYGFGDQLNQLYGPKGIFIDNDKSIYIVDSSNHRIVKWKLNSNEGQIIAGGNGQGNKNNQLIFPRAVIFDKQNNSFIIADNGNHRVIRYFDNSQTNQQIIISNIDCWGLAIDKNGSIYVSDWKNNEVRRWKQGNDEGELVAGGNGQGNHLNQLDYPTYICIDEDYSLYISDMRNQRVMKWKKDAKEGIIVAGGNGEGDSLKQLSLPHGVIIDDLGHIYVADCQNNRVMRWCEGDEEGKIVVGRNGQGNQSNQLCRPIGLSFDNEENLYVADFANNRIQKYEKL
;
A
#
# COMPACT_ATOMS: atom_id res chain seq x y z
N MET A 1 -13.32 -9.85 -61.99
CA MET A 1 -14.09 -11.05 -61.59
C MET A 1 -13.15 -11.88 -60.72
N ALA A 2 -13.44 -12.30 -59.50
CA ALA A 2 -14.48 -12.00 -58.53
C ALA A 2 -13.80 -12.14 -57.16
N THR A 3 -14.15 -11.26 -56.24
CA THR A 3 -13.81 -11.29 -54.82
C THR A 3 -14.31 -12.58 -54.18
N THR A 4 -13.41 -13.44 -53.69
CA THR A 4 -13.77 -14.47 -52.71
C THR A 4 -13.64 -13.88 -51.32
N VAL A 5 -14.81 -13.53 -50.79
CA VAL A 5 -15.07 -13.26 -49.38
C VAL A 5 -14.54 -14.43 -48.57
N GLU A 6 -13.50 -14.19 -47.76
CA GLU A 6 -13.07 -15.17 -46.76
C GLU A 6 -14.20 -15.36 -45.77
N ASN A 7 -14.74 -16.58 -45.76
CA ASN A 7 -15.73 -17.06 -44.81
C ASN A 7 -15.16 -16.89 -43.38
N VAL A 8 -15.83 -16.05 -42.59
CA VAL A 8 -15.63 -15.95 -41.15
C VAL A 8 -16.10 -17.27 -40.53
N ASP A 9 -15.16 -18.00 -39.92
CA ASP A 9 -15.40 -19.29 -39.26
C ASP A 9 -16.43 -19.12 -38.11
N PRO A 10 -17.53 -19.91 -38.03
CA PRO A 10 -18.65 -19.67 -37.11
C PRO A 10 -18.44 -20.06 -35.63
N GLN A 11 -17.21 -20.12 -35.12
CA GLN A 11 -16.93 -20.55 -33.74
C GLN A 11 -16.21 -19.46 -32.95
N GLN A 12 -16.96 -18.57 -32.29
CA GLN A 12 -16.36 -17.39 -31.66
C GLN A 12 -16.97 -16.95 -30.32
N TYR A 13 -17.41 -17.85 -29.43
CA TYR A 13 -17.75 -17.45 -28.05
C TYR A 13 -17.45 -18.54 -27.01
N THR A 14 -16.17 -18.83 -26.77
CA THR A 14 -15.74 -19.71 -25.66
C THR A 14 -15.39 -18.96 -24.37
N ARG A 15 -15.35 -17.62 -24.37
CA ARG A 15 -15.13 -16.76 -23.17
C ARG A 15 -16.18 -16.93 -22.06
N VAL A 16 -17.25 -17.63 -22.41
CA VAL A 16 -18.52 -17.78 -21.70
C VAL A 16 -18.37 -18.74 -20.51
N SER A 17 -17.35 -19.63 -20.46
CA SER A 17 -17.25 -20.68 -19.42
C SER A 17 -16.37 -20.35 -18.21
N ASP A 18 -15.70 -19.21 -18.14
CA ASP A 18 -14.53 -19.05 -17.25
C ASP A 18 -14.85 -18.49 -15.85
N ILE A 19 -16.11 -18.18 -15.58
CA ILE A 19 -16.58 -17.55 -14.32
C ILE A 19 -16.84 -18.59 -13.21
N VAL A 20 -16.84 -19.89 -13.53
CA VAL A 20 -17.18 -20.98 -12.61
C VAL A 20 -16.33 -20.99 -11.34
N ASN A 21 -15.11 -20.46 -11.44
CA ASN A 21 -14.13 -20.44 -10.36
C ASN A 21 -13.88 -19.02 -9.83
N GLU A 22 -14.84 -18.08 -9.96
CA GLU A 22 -14.71 -16.79 -9.29
C GLU A 22 -14.66 -17.01 -7.77
N PRO A 23 -13.54 -16.66 -7.11
CA PRO A 23 -13.40 -16.78 -5.67
C PRO A 23 -14.53 -16.01 -4.97
N GLN A 24 -15.29 -16.72 -4.14
CA GLN A 24 -16.34 -16.11 -3.34
C GLN A 24 -15.77 -15.36 -2.13
N GLU A 25 -14.52 -15.65 -1.78
CA GLU A 25 -13.76 -14.98 -0.73
C GLU A 25 -12.88 -13.85 -1.29
N MET A 26 -12.50 -12.92 -0.42
CA MET A 26 -11.64 -11.81 -0.80
C MET A 26 -10.19 -12.27 -0.89
N LEU A 27 -9.66 -12.35 -2.11
CA LEU A 27 -8.24 -12.57 -2.34
C LEU A 27 -7.39 -11.31 -2.04
N MET A 28 -6.09 -11.48 -1.86
CA MET A 28 -5.15 -10.36 -1.68
C MET A 28 -5.16 -9.41 -2.89
N PRO A 29 -5.02 -8.09 -2.71
CA PRO A 29 -4.91 -7.14 -3.82
C PRO A 29 -3.74 -7.49 -4.76
N ILE A 30 -3.87 -7.14 -6.04
CA ILE A 30 -2.79 -7.34 -7.01
C ILE A 30 -1.88 -6.10 -6.93
N ARG A 31 -0.62 -6.30 -6.54
CA ARG A 31 0.38 -5.24 -6.33
C ARG A 31 1.71 -5.64 -6.99
N GLY A 32 2.56 -4.67 -7.27
CA GLY A 32 3.89 -4.85 -7.87
C GLY A 32 3.96 -4.49 -9.36
N TYR A 33 2.87 -4.63 -10.12
CA TYR A 33 2.84 -4.24 -11.53
C TYR A 33 2.98 -2.73 -11.73
N GLU A 34 2.51 -1.92 -10.78
CA GLU A 34 2.57 -0.46 -10.83
C GLU A 34 4.02 0.06 -10.89
N LYS A 35 4.98 -0.71 -10.36
CA LYS A 35 6.41 -0.41 -10.36
C LYS A 35 7.11 -0.79 -11.67
N MET A 36 6.46 -1.56 -12.54
CA MET A 36 7.05 -1.92 -13.83
C MET A 36 7.16 -0.70 -14.73
N PRO A 37 8.27 -0.54 -15.48
CA PRO A 37 8.34 0.47 -16.52
C PRO A 37 7.29 0.18 -17.60
N ILE A 38 6.79 1.24 -18.23
CA ILE A 38 6.02 1.07 -19.48
C ILE A 38 7.04 0.70 -20.56
N VAL A 39 6.84 -0.48 -21.15
CA VAL A 39 7.71 -1.07 -22.17
C VAL A 39 6.92 -1.37 -23.44
N SER A 40 7.61 -1.76 -24.51
CA SER A 40 6.97 -2.24 -25.75
C SER A 40 6.09 -3.48 -25.47
N LEU A 41 5.09 -3.75 -26.32
CA LEU A 41 4.26 -4.94 -26.13
C LEU A 41 5.08 -6.23 -26.18
N GLU A 42 6.10 -6.28 -27.05
CA GLU A 42 7.01 -7.41 -27.17
C GLU A 42 7.76 -7.67 -25.86
N GLU A 43 8.32 -6.63 -25.25
CA GLU A 43 8.98 -6.73 -23.94
C GLU A 43 7.99 -7.09 -22.83
N ALA A 44 6.77 -6.54 -22.88
CA ALA A 44 5.74 -6.78 -21.87
C ALA A 44 5.28 -8.26 -21.82
N VAL A 45 5.32 -8.96 -22.96
CA VAL A 45 4.90 -10.37 -23.04
C VAL A 45 6.05 -11.37 -22.93
N THR A 46 7.32 -10.94 -22.98
CA THR A 46 8.48 -11.83 -22.86
C THR A 46 8.42 -12.77 -21.64
N PRO A 47 8.04 -12.32 -20.42
CA PRO A 47 7.96 -13.23 -19.27
C PRO A 47 6.85 -14.29 -19.41
N LEU A 48 5.86 -14.03 -20.27
CA LEU A 48 4.69 -14.90 -20.48
C LEU A 48 4.96 -16.06 -21.43
N VAL A 49 6.09 -16.09 -22.13
CA VAL A 49 6.44 -17.18 -23.07
C VAL A 49 6.43 -18.56 -22.39
N SER A 50 6.83 -18.61 -21.12
CA SER A 50 6.81 -19.83 -20.30
C SER A 50 5.39 -20.34 -19.98
N ILE A 51 4.38 -19.46 -20.09
CA ILE A 51 2.97 -19.74 -19.83
C ILE A 51 2.22 -19.95 -21.17
N LEU A 52 2.56 -19.14 -22.17
CA LEU A 52 1.93 -19.03 -23.47
C LEU A 52 3.01 -19.03 -24.56
N SER A 53 3.30 -20.20 -25.14
CA SER A 53 4.43 -20.36 -26.06
C SER A 53 4.35 -19.49 -27.31
N GLU A 54 3.15 -19.22 -27.82
CA GLU A 54 2.92 -18.45 -29.06
C GLU A 54 2.72 -16.94 -28.82
N ILE A 55 2.89 -16.45 -27.59
CA ILE A 55 2.46 -15.08 -27.22
C ILE A 55 3.15 -13.97 -28.02
N HIS A 56 4.41 -14.17 -28.42
CA HIS A 56 5.13 -13.19 -29.24
C HIS A 56 4.54 -13.05 -30.64
N ASP A 57 4.10 -14.15 -31.26
CA ASP A 57 3.49 -14.12 -32.60
C ASP A 57 2.17 -13.35 -32.57
N TYR A 58 1.34 -13.59 -31.55
CA TYR A 58 0.09 -12.85 -31.38
C TYR A 58 0.30 -11.39 -30.97
N ALA A 59 1.33 -11.08 -30.16
CA ALA A 59 1.71 -9.71 -29.86
C ALA A 59 2.14 -8.95 -31.13
N TYR A 60 2.90 -9.60 -32.01
CA TYR A 60 3.26 -9.06 -33.32
C TYR A 60 2.01 -8.79 -34.17
N VAL A 61 1.10 -9.76 -34.29
CA VAL A 61 -0.16 -9.59 -35.03
C VAL A 61 -1.01 -8.45 -34.45
N ALA A 62 -1.10 -8.34 -33.13
CA ALA A 62 -1.83 -7.27 -32.46
C ALA A 62 -1.27 -5.88 -32.81
N LYS A 63 0.07 -5.73 -32.84
CA LYS A 63 0.74 -4.49 -33.24
C LYS A 63 0.51 -4.14 -34.71
N GLN A 64 0.60 -5.12 -35.62
CA GLN A 64 0.33 -4.90 -37.05
C GLN A 64 -1.10 -4.44 -37.32
N ARG A 65 -2.05 -4.88 -36.49
CA ARG A 65 -3.47 -4.47 -36.59
C ARG A 65 -3.75 -3.09 -35.99
N CYS A 66 -2.83 -2.54 -35.21
CA CYS A 66 -2.93 -1.19 -34.65
C CYS A 66 -2.30 -0.16 -35.59
N LYS A 67 -3.04 0.91 -35.92
CA LYS A 67 -2.59 1.97 -36.83
C LYS A 67 -1.40 2.74 -36.25
N PHE A 68 -0.59 3.39 -37.11
CA PHE A 68 0.53 4.25 -36.71
C PHE A 68 0.12 5.39 -35.75
N VAL A 69 -1.15 5.85 -35.84
CA VAL A 69 -1.79 6.73 -34.86
C VAL A 69 -3.10 6.07 -34.39
N PRO A 70 -3.09 5.36 -33.26
CA PRO A 70 -4.30 4.81 -32.66
C PRO A 70 -5.28 5.93 -32.23
N PRO A 71 -6.59 5.67 -32.20
CA PRO A 71 -7.54 6.61 -31.63
C PRO A 71 -7.33 6.81 -30.12
N ASP A 72 -8.02 7.79 -29.55
CA ASP A 72 -8.14 7.98 -28.09
C ASP A 72 -6.79 8.24 -27.38
N ASN A 73 -5.82 8.81 -28.11
CA ASN A 73 -4.49 9.21 -27.65
C ASN A 73 -3.65 8.06 -27.04
N LEU A 74 -3.90 6.83 -27.51
CA LEU A 74 -3.08 5.67 -27.17
C LEU A 74 -1.83 5.57 -28.04
N THR A 75 -0.74 5.06 -27.48
CA THR A 75 0.40 4.60 -28.26
C THR A 75 0.04 3.31 -29.01
N GLN A 76 0.85 2.95 -30.02
CA GLN A 76 0.63 1.71 -30.77
C GLN A 76 0.66 0.48 -29.84
N ASP A 77 1.61 0.42 -28.91
CA ASP A 77 1.74 -0.67 -27.94
C ASP A 77 0.57 -0.73 -26.95
N GLU A 78 0.09 0.42 -26.46
CA GLU A 78 -1.09 0.51 -25.60
C GLU A 78 -2.35 -0.03 -26.30
N SER A 79 -2.61 0.44 -27.53
CA SER A 79 -3.73 -0.07 -28.34
C SER A 79 -3.56 -1.56 -28.66
N ALA A 80 -2.34 -2.01 -28.95
CA ALA A 80 -2.05 -3.41 -29.26
C ALA A 80 -2.20 -4.32 -28.04
N SER A 81 -1.95 -3.82 -26.82
CA SER A 81 -2.19 -4.58 -25.59
C SER A 81 -3.67 -4.92 -25.38
N ILE A 82 -4.57 -3.96 -25.66
CA ILE A 82 -6.04 -4.15 -25.62
C ILE A 82 -6.48 -5.10 -26.74
N MET A 83 -5.94 -4.91 -27.95
CA MET A 83 -6.18 -5.80 -29.09
C MET A 83 -5.81 -7.24 -28.74
N LEU A 84 -4.61 -7.46 -28.20
CA LEU A 84 -4.11 -8.78 -27.81
C LEU A 84 -5.00 -9.45 -26.75
N TYR A 85 -5.47 -8.69 -25.75
CA TYR A 85 -6.43 -9.20 -24.75
C TYR A 85 -7.71 -9.70 -25.39
N SER A 86 -8.19 -8.99 -26.43
CA SER A 86 -9.41 -9.35 -27.16
C SER A 86 -9.19 -10.37 -28.28
N MET A 87 -7.99 -10.91 -28.49
CA MET A 87 -7.75 -11.93 -29.50
C MET A 87 -8.11 -13.33 -29.00
N GLU A 88 -8.49 -14.20 -29.93
CA GLU A 88 -8.71 -15.63 -29.68
C GLU A 88 -7.90 -16.47 -30.67
N TRP A 89 -7.33 -17.57 -30.17
CA TRP A 89 -6.63 -18.56 -30.96
C TRP A 89 -6.80 -19.97 -30.38
N LYS A 90 -6.42 -20.98 -31.16
CA LYS A 90 -6.55 -22.39 -30.78
C LYS A 90 -5.19 -22.92 -30.27
N PRO A 91 -5.18 -23.67 -29.16
CA PRO A 91 -6.31 -24.00 -28.30
C PRO A 91 -6.74 -22.81 -27.41
N HIS A 92 -8.05 -22.63 -27.17
CA HIS A 92 -8.57 -21.47 -26.42
C HIS A 92 -8.01 -21.32 -25.00
N LYS A 93 -7.58 -22.41 -24.37
CA LYS A 93 -6.96 -22.38 -23.03
C LYS A 93 -5.58 -21.69 -23.02
N GLU A 94 -4.98 -21.52 -24.19
CA GLU A 94 -3.71 -20.82 -24.38
C GLU A 94 -3.92 -19.38 -24.84
N CYS A 95 -5.17 -18.90 -24.92
CA CYS A 95 -5.44 -17.49 -25.15
C CYS A 95 -4.99 -16.65 -23.94
N LEU A 96 -4.45 -15.46 -24.20
CA LEU A 96 -4.03 -14.52 -23.16
C LEU A 96 -5.18 -14.17 -22.21
N TYR A 97 -6.37 -13.91 -22.75
CA TYR A 97 -7.58 -13.67 -21.96
C TYR A 97 -7.84 -14.78 -20.92
N PHE A 98 -7.76 -16.04 -21.35
CA PHE A 98 -8.05 -17.20 -20.52
C PHE A 98 -6.98 -17.37 -19.44
N ALA A 99 -5.71 -17.37 -19.84
CA ALA A 99 -4.59 -17.57 -18.93
C ALA A 99 -4.44 -16.42 -17.91
N LEU A 100 -4.63 -15.17 -18.34
CA LEU A 100 -4.61 -14.01 -17.45
C LEU A 100 -5.73 -14.11 -16.43
N ASN A 101 -6.97 -14.34 -16.87
CA ASN A 101 -8.12 -14.41 -15.95
C ASN A 101 -8.06 -15.62 -15.01
N ALA A 102 -7.52 -16.76 -15.45
CA ALA A 102 -7.24 -17.89 -14.57
C ALA A 102 -6.21 -17.50 -13.48
N THR A 103 -5.16 -16.78 -13.88
CA THR A 103 -4.13 -16.30 -12.94
C THR A 103 -4.67 -15.24 -11.99
N LEU A 104 -5.54 -14.32 -12.43
CA LEU A 104 -6.14 -13.29 -11.56
C LEU A 104 -7.01 -13.89 -10.45
N ARG A 105 -7.57 -15.08 -10.67
CA ARG A 105 -8.40 -15.83 -9.72
C ARG A 105 -7.62 -16.74 -8.77
N THR A 106 -6.31 -16.88 -8.94
CA THR A 106 -5.49 -17.74 -8.06
C THR A 106 -5.24 -17.08 -6.70
N GLU A 107 -5.28 -17.87 -5.63
CA GLU A 107 -4.87 -17.42 -4.28
C GLU A 107 -3.36 -17.11 -4.22
N ASP A 108 -2.54 -17.91 -4.90
CA ASP A 108 -1.08 -17.74 -4.95
C ASP A 108 -0.66 -16.55 -5.83
N ARG A 109 -0.60 -15.36 -5.23
CA ARG A 109 -0.32 -14.10 -5.94
C ARG A 109 1.06 -14.04 -6.62
N ARG A 110 2.02 -14.89 -6.25
CA ARG A 110 3.34 -14.97 -6.91
C ARG A 110 3.21 -15.37 -8.38
N LYS A 111 2.16 -16.12 -8.74
CA LYS A 111 1.89 -16.50 -10.14
C LYS A 111 1.54 -15.31 -11.05
N LEU A 112 1.24 -14.14 -10.48
CA LEU A 112 0.98 -12.92 -11.24
C LEU A 112 2.26 -12.17 -11.64
N GLU A 113 3.41 -12.48 -11.04
CA GLU A 113 4.67 -11.78 -11.31
C GLU A 113 5.05 -11.74 -12.81
N PRO A 114 4.95 -12.85 -13.58
CA PRO A 114 5.20 -12.82 -15.03
C PRO A 114 4.26 -11.88 -15.80
N TRP A 115 3.09 -11.57 -15.24
CA TRP A 115 2.07 -10.73 -15.88
C TRP A 115 2.24 -9.24 -15.61
N PHE A 116 3.13 -8.83 -14.72
CA PHE A 116 3.22 -7.45 -14.26
C PHE A 116 3.53 -6.45 -15.37
N SER A 117 4.46 -6.75 -16.28
CA SER A 117 4.77 -5.85 -17.41
C SER A 117 3.58 -5.70 -18.37
N TYR A 118 2.87 -6.80 -18.65
CA TYR A 118 1.66 -6.76 -19.47
C TYR A 118 0.50 -6.02 -18.77
N LEU A 119 0.28 -6.27 -17.48
CA LEU A 119 -0.73 -5.60 -16.65
C LEU A 119 -0.46 -4.08 -16.59
N LYS A 120 0.80 -3.67 -16.42
CA LYS A 120 1.20 -2.27 -16.45
C LYS A 120 0.80 -1.61 -17.77
N LEU A 121 1.11 -2.25 -18.90
CA LEU A 121 0.84 -1.71 -20.23
C LEU A 121 -0.66 -1.59 -20.52
N ILE A 122 -1.44 -2.67 -20.30
CA ILE A 122 -2.88 -2.66 -20.58
C ILE A 122 -3.65 -1.74 -19.63
N LEU A 123 -3.30 -1.67 -18.35
CA LEU A 123 -4.00 -0.78 -17.41
C LEU A 123 -3.70 0.70 -17.71
N THR A 124 -2.47 1.02 -18.13
CA THR A 124 -2.12 2.38 -18.60
C THR A 124 -2.94 2.76 -19.84
N ALA A 125 -3.11 1.83 -20.79
CA ALA A 125 -3.94 2.05 -21.97
C ALA A 125 -5.41 2.29 -21.60
N LEU A 126 -5.98 1.46 -20.74
CA LEU A 126 -7.38 1.54 -20.33
C LEU A 126 -7.70 2.80 -19.52
N GLU A 127 -6.72 3.35 -18.80
CA GLU A 127 -6.89 4.59 -18.05
C GLU A 127 -7.15 5.80 -18.96
N LYS A 128 -6.50 5.85 -20.13
CA LYS A 128 -6.68 6.91 -21.13
C LYS A 128 -8.05 6.86 -21.81
N LEU A 129 -8.75 5.73 -21.73
CA LEU A 129 -10.11 5.59 -22.28
C LEU A 129 -11.15 6.14 -21.30
N PRO A 130 -12.22 6.80 -21.79
CA PRO A 130 -13.26 7.35 -20.92
C PRO A 130 -13.99 6.23 -20.16
N SER A 131 -14.20 6.44 -18.86
CA SER A 131 -15.09 5.59 -18.07
C SER A 131 -16.53 5.94 -18.39
N THR A 132 -17.33 4.95 -18.80
CA THR A 132 -18.72 5.16 -19.22
C THR A 132 -19.66 4.46 -18.25
N ARG A 133 -20.58 5.21 -17.66
CA ARG A 133 -21.73 4.60 -16.98
C ARG A 133 -22.63 3.97 -18.03
N CYS A 134 -22.78 2.66 -17.98
CA CYS A 134 -23.56 1.92 -18.96
C CYS A 134 -24.14 0.62 -18.40
N HIS A 135 -25.14 0.10 -19.10
CA HIS A 135 -25.62 -1.26 -18.90
C HIS A 135 -24.90 -2.17 -19.89
N VAL A 136 -24.21 -3.17 -19.37
CA VAL A 136 -23.48 -4.16 -20.17
C VAL A 136 -24.01 -5.56 -19.89
N PHE A 137 -23.80 -6.44 -20.86
CA PHE A 137 -24.28 -7.80 -20.83
C PHE A 137 -23.15 -8.80 -20.97
N ARG A 138 -23.25 -9.90 -20.23
CA ARG A 138 -22.31 -11.00 -20.29
C ARG A 138 -23.01 -12.35 -20.15
N GLY A 139 -22.73 -13.26 -21.07
CA GLY A 139 -23.30 -14.61 -21.09
C GLY A 139 -22.39 -15.67 -20.45
N VAL A 140 -22.98 -16.67 -19.80
CA VAL A 140 -22.35 -17.91 -19.31
C VAL A 140 -23.24 -19.12 -19.58
N ASN A 141 -22.70 -20.22 -20.10
CA ASN A 141 -23.45 -21.45 -20.44
C ASN A 141 -23.61 -22.38 -19.23
N LEU A 142 -23.95 -21.83 -18.06
CA LEU A 142 -24.21 -22.54 -16.80
C LEU A 142 -25.28 -21.81 -15.99
N ASP A 143 -25.91 -22.52 -15.05
CA ASP A 143 -26.73 -21.91 -13.99
C ASP A 143 -25.83 -21.45 -12.83
N LEU A 144 -25.81 -20.15 -12.57
CA LEU A 144 -25.00 -19.54 -11.51
C LEU A 144 -25.86 -18.88 -10.41
N THR A 145 -27.18 -19.12 -10.41
CA THR A 145 -28.11 -18.48 -9.46
C THR A 145 -27.78 -18.80 -8.00
N ASN A 146 -27.26 -20.00 -7.73
CA ASN A 146 -26.79 -20.40 -6.39
C ASN A 146 -25.51 -19.66 -5.94
N GLN A 147 -24.67 -19.21 -6.87
CA GLN A 147 -23.44 -18.50 -6.55
C GLN A 147 -23.70 -17.00 -6.28
N TYR A 148 -24.66 -16.43 -7.01
CA TYR A 148 -25.02 -15.01 -6.98
C TYR A 148 -26.45 -14.83 -6.48
N THR A 149 -26.60 -14.85 -5.16
CA THR A 149 -27.89 -14.65 -4.48
C THR A 149 -28.20 -13.16 -4.31
N GLN A 150 -29.46 -12.78 -4.43
CA GLN A 150 -29.90 -11.39 -4.28
C GLN A 150 -29.47 -10.79 -2.94
N GLY A 151 -28.96 -9.56 -2.97
CA GLY A 151 -28.43 -8.85 -1.80
C GLY A 151 -26.96 -9.18 -1.48
N LYS A 152 -26.37 -10.22 -2.11
CA LYS A 152 -24.97 -10.58 -1.88
C LYS A 152 -24.03 -9.65 -2.63
N THR A 153 -22.99 -9.20 -1.95
CA THR A 153 -21.87 -8.46 -2.53
C THR A 153 -20.68 -9.39 -2.73
N PHE A 154 -19.97 -9.25 -3.85
CA PHE A 154 -18.80 -10.07 -4.15
C PHE A 154 -17.79 -9.30 -5.01
N VAL A 155 -16.56 -9.81 -5.13
CA VAL A 155 -15.51 -9.25 -6.00
C VAL A 155 -15.40 -10.11 -7.25
N TRP A 156 -15.40 -9.47 -8.40
CA TRP A 156 -15.21 -10.04 -9.72
C TRP A 156 -13.73 -9.91 -10.10
N TRP A 157 -12.97 -11.00 -10.02
CA TRP A 157 -11.50 -10.93 -10.04
C TRP A 157 -10.91 -10.88 -11.45
N GLY A 158 -11.58 -11.42 -12.46
CA GLY A 158 -11.12 -11.36 -13.85
C GLY A 158 -11.47 -10.04 -14.55
N PHE A 159 -10.73 -9.68 -15.58
CA PHE A 159 -11.22 -8.74 -16.58
C PHE A 159 -12.41 -9.37 -17.31
N SER A 160 -13.42 -8.54 -17.62
CA SER A 160 -14.68 -9.01 -18.17
C SER A 160 -15.03 -8.23 -19.44
N SER A 161 -14.77 -8.82 -20.61
CA SER A 161 -15.35 -8.29 -21.84
C SER A 161 -16.87 -8.49 -21.82
N CYS A 162 -17.60 -7.40 -22.03
CA CYS A 162 -19.05 -7.33 -22.04
C CYS A 162 -19.51 -6.56 -23.28
N THR A 163 -20.78 -6.71 -23.66
CA THR A 163 -21.35 -5.96 -24.79
C THR A 163 -22.45 -5.01 -24.30
N THR A 164 -22.58 -3.85 -24.94
CA THR A 164 -23.76 -2.96 -24.83
C THR A 164 -24.79 -3.23 -25.93
N SER A 165 -24.48 -4.11 -26.89
CA SER A 165 -25.29 -4.33 -28.08
C SER A 165 -26.37 -5.37 -27.83
N ILE A 166 -27.63 -4.96 -27.97
CA ILE A 166 -28.79 -5.87 -27.93
C ILE A 166 -28.73 -6.86 -29.11
N GLU A 167 -28.20 -6.45 -30.26
CA GLU A 167 -28.05 -7.32 -31.44
C GLU A 167 -27.12 -8.52 -31.15
N VAL A 168 -26.08 -8.32 -30.31
CA VAL A 168 -25.19 -9.41 -29.89
C VAL A 168 -25.93 -10.41 -29.02
N LEU A 169 -26.88 -9.97 -28.18
CA LEU A 169 -27.72 -10.87 -27.38
C LEU A 169 -28.67 -11.72 -28.23
N GLN A 170 -29.06 -11.22 -29.40
CA GLN A 170 -29.92 -11.93 -30.34
C GLN A 170 -29.13 -12.97 -31.15
N ASN A 171 -27.80 -12.90 -31.17
CA ASN A 171 -26.96 -13.90 -31.81
C ASN A 171 -26.97 -15.19 -30.98
N GLU A 172 -27.42 -16.29 -31.59
CA GLU A 172 -27.49 -17.60 -30.95
C GLU A 172 -26.14 -18.12 -30.48
N GLN A 173 -25.05 -17.67 -31.09
CA GLN A 173 -23.70 -18.05 -30.70
C GLN A 173 -23.24 -17.41 -29.39
N PHE A 174 -23.90 -16.33 -28.93
CA PHE A 174 -23.51 -15.60 -27.73
C PHE A 174 -23.83 -16.36 -26.43
N LEU A 175 -25.07 -16.83 -26.26
CA LEU A 175 -25.53 -17.53 -25.04
C LEU A 175 -26.26 -18.85 -25.33
N GLY A 176 -26.55 -19.15 -26.60
CA GLY A 176 -27.37 -20.30 -26.98
C GLY A 176 -28.86 -20.15 -26.62
N LYS A 177 -29.67 -21.07 -27.17
CA LYS A 177 -31.14 -21.08 -27.00
C LYS A 177 -31.66 -22.10 -25.97
N THR A 178 -30.84 -23.08 -25.60
CA THR A 178 -31.24 -24.24 -24.80
C THR A 178 -30.16 -24.58 -23.77
N GLY A 179 -30.52 -25.38 -22.76
CA GLY A 179 -29.61 -25.75 -21.68
C GLY A 179 -29.51 -24.68 -20.59
N GLN A 180 -28.78 -24.99 -19.53
CA GLN A 180 -28.58 -24.08 -18.41
C GLN A 180 -27.64 -22.94 -18.82
N ARG A 181 -28.11 -21.71 -18.68
CA ARG A 181 -27.38 -20.51 -19.09
C ARG A 181 -27.74 -19.33 -18.22
N THR A 182 -26.76 -18.47 -17.97
CA THR A 182 -26.85 -17.26 -17.15
C THR A 182 -26.50 -16.04 -18.00
N LEU A 183 -27.39 -15.06 -18.01
CA LEU A 183 -27.15 -13.72 -18.56
C LEU A 183 -26.94 -12.74 -17.40
N PHE A 184 -25.74 -12.22 -17.25
CA PHE A 184 -25.49 -11.09 -16.37
C PHE A 184 -25.93 -9.79 -17.06
N THR A 185 -26.76 -9.01 -16.37
CA THR A 185 -27.05 -7.62 -16.74
C THR A 185 -26.40 -6.71 -15.71
N ILE A 186 -25.41 -5.93 -16.12
CA ILE A 186 -24.53 -5.22 -15.20
C ILE A 186 -24.72 -3.73 -15.39
N GLU A 187 -25.20 -3.03 -14.37
CA GLU A 187 -25.08 -1.57 -14.26
C GLU A 187 -23.67 -1.25 -13.77
N CYS A 188 -22.78 -0.81 -14.66
CA CYS A 188 -21.43 -0.40 -14.30
C CYS A 188 -21.26 1.12 -14.45
N ASP A 189 -20.47 1.69 -13.54
CA ASP A 189 -20.13 3.12 -13.53
C ASP A 189 -18.71 3.36 -14.11
N SER A 190 -17.90 2.32 -14.24
CA SER A 190 -16.48 2.41 -14.60
C SER A 190 -16.06 1.59 -15.83
N GLY A 191 -17.00 1.12 -16.65
CA GLY A 191 -16.70 0.35 -17.86
C GLY A 191 -15.85 1.15 -18.85
N LYS A 192 -14.86 0.48 -19.48
CA LYS A 192 -14.00 1.06 -20.51
C LYS A 192 -14.46 0.62 -21.89
N ASP A 193 -14.91 1.56 -22.72
CA ASP A 193 -15.25 1.26 -24.11
C ASP A 193 -13.97 0.94 -24.90
N ILE A 194 -13.81 -0.33 -25.28
CA ILE A 194 -12.66 -0.81 -26.05
C ILE A 194 -13.02 -1.13 -27.49
N SER A 195 -14.24 -0.77 -27.95
CA SER A 195 -14.75 -1.16 -29.28
C SER A 195 -13.86 -0.74 -30.45
N ARG A 196 -13.11 0.36 -30.30
CA ARG A 196 -12.16 0.88 -31.30
C ARG A 196 -10.80 0.18 -31.29
N HIS A 197 -10.50 -0.55 -30.22
CA HIS A 197 -9.22 -1.22 -29.94
C HIS A 197 -9.36 -2.74 -29.80
N SER A 198 -10.58 -3.26 -29.89
CA SER A 198 -10.89 -4.68 -29.87
C SER A 198 -10.70 -5.34 -31.24
N TYR A 199 -10.38 -6.63 -31.21
CA TYR A 199 -10.42 -7.52 -32.36
C TYR A 199 -11.82 -7.60 -32.98
N TYR A 200 -12.88 -7.47 -32.16
CA TYR A 200 -14.28 -7.60 -32.53
C TYR A 200 -14.98 -6.25 -32.73
N LYS A 201 -14.72 -5.62 -33.89
CA LYS A 201 -15.18 -4.25 -34.20
C LYS A 201 -16.70 -4.02 -34.18
N LYS A 202 -17.52 -5.07 -34.18
CA LYS A 202 -18.99 -4.98 -34.24
C LYS A 202 -19.68 -5.19 -32.89
N GLU A 203 -18.94 -5.57 -31.85
CA GLU A 203 -19.55 -6.04 -30.60
C GLU A 203 -19.80 -4.94 -29.57
N LYS A 204 -19.39 -3.69 -29.86
CA LYS A 204 -19.45 -2.57 -28.90
C LYS A 204 -18.91 -2.99 -27.53
N GLU A 205 -17.72 -3.59 -27.55
CA GLU A 205 -17.11 -4.19 -26.36
C GLU A 205 -16.80 -3.13 -25.31
N VAL A 206 -17.27 -3.40 -24.10
CA VAL A 206 -16.93 -2.68 -22.87
C VAL A 206 -16.18 -3.63 -21.97
N LEU A 207 -14.97 -3.24 -21.59
CA LEU A 207 -14.14 -4.00 -20.67
C LEU A 207 -14.40 -3.53 -19.25
N LEU A 208 -14.85 -4.46 -18.40
CA LEU A 208 -14.83 -4.27 -16.95
C LEU A 208 -13.44 -4.69 -16.44
N LEU A 209 -12.81 -3.81 -15.68
CA LEU A 209 -11.52 -4.09 -15.08
C LEU A 209 -11.63 -5.23 -14.06
N ALA A 210 -10.52 -5.94 -13.87
CA ALA A 210 -10.42 -6.95 -12.84
C ALA A 210 -10.60 -6.36 -11.42
N ALA A 211 -10.93 -7.25 -10.49
CA ALA A 211 -11.11 -6.99 -9.06
C ALA A 211 -12.15 -5.90 -8.73
N ARG A 212 -13.31 -5.94 -9.40
CA ARG A 212 -14.43 -5.01 -9.21
C ARG A 212 -15.50 -5.58 -8.29
N GLN A 213 -16.05 -4.75 -7.41
CA GLN A 213 -17.09 -5.20 -6.49
C GLN A 213 -18.48 -4.96 -7.09
N PHE A 214 -19.34 -5.97 -7.01
CA PHE A 214 -20.73 -5.92 -7.46
C PHE A 214 -21.67 -6.39 -6.36
N ILE A 215 -22.87 -5.84 -6.34
CA ILE A 215 -24.01 -6.35 -5.58
C ILE A 215 -25.02 -6.99 -6.54
N VAL A 216 -25.55 -8.15 -6.16
CA VAL A 216 -26.65 -8.80 -6.88
C VAL A 216 -27.95 -8.09 -6.51
N VAL A 217 -28.54 -7.35 -7.44
CA VAL A 217 -29.77 -6.58 -7.19
C VAL A 217 -31.04 -7.37 -7.49
N GLY A 218 -30.95 -8.40 -8.32
CA GLY A 218 -32.07 -9.26 -8.66
C GLY A 218 -31.66 -10.49 -9.44
N CYS A 219 -32.43 -11.57 -9.29
CA CYS A 219 -32.31 -12.78 -10.10
C CYS A 219 -33.67 -13.09 -10.71
N LEU A 220 -33.70 -13.38 -12.01
CA LEU A 220 -34.91 -13.69 -12.77
C LEU A 220 -34.71 -14.97 -13.58
N GLN A 221 -35.79 -15.68 -13.87
CA GLN A 221 -35.76 -16.84 -14.78
C GLN A 221 -36.79 -16.63 -15.90
N PRO A 222 -36.46 -15.82 -16.92
CA PRO A 222 -37.44 -15.42 -17.95
C PRO A 222 -37.86 -16.54 -18.90
N ALA A 223 -37.07 -17.61 -19.01
CA ALA A 223 -37.37 -18.76 -19.85
C ALA A 223 -36.71 -20.03 -19.31
N LEU A 224 -37.15 -21.20 -19.77
CA LEU A 224 -36.58 -22.47 -19.34
C LEU A 224 -35.07 -22.54 -19.58
N GLY A 225 -34.34 -22.77 -18.49
CA GLY A 225 -32.88 -22.85 -18.48
C GLY A 225 -32.15 -21.51 -18.63
N LEU A 226 -32.85 -20.38 -18.85
CA LEU A 226 -32.25 -19.05 -18.88
C LEU A 226 -32.44 -18.38 -17.53
N HIS A 227 -31.32 -18.09 -16.87
CA HIS A 227 -31.24 -17.33 -15.64
C HIS A 227 -30.67 -15.94 -15.95
N MET A 228 -31.25 -14.90 -15.37
CA MET A 228 -30.73 -13.54 -15.44
C MET A 228 -30.28 -13.10 -14.06
N ILE A 229 -29.05 -12.61 -13.97
CA ILE A 229 -28.47 -12.12 -12.72
C ILE A 229 -28.14 -10.65 -12.92
N GLN A 230 -28.84 -9.81 -12.17
CA GLN A 230 -28.71 -8.37 -12.26
C GLN A 230 -27.65 -7.92 -11.26
N LEU A 231 -26.59 -7.29 -11.77
CA LEU A 231 -25.48 -6.79 -10.99
C LEU A 231 -25.47 -5.27 -11.04
N LYS A 232 -25.08 -4.66 -9.93
CA LYS A 232 -24.77 -3.23 -9.86
C LYS A 232 -23.38 -3.06 -9.27
N GLU A 233 -22.53 -2.31 -9.96
CA GLU A 233 -21.20 -1.94 -9.44
C GLU A 233 -21.39 -1.12 -8.16
N THR A 234 -20.69 -1.49 -7.09
CA THR A 234 -20.77 -0.79 -5.82
C THR A 234 -19.85 0.44 -5.81
N LYS A 235 -20.30 1.53 -5.17
CA LYS A 235 -19.51 2.75 -5.00
C LYS A 235 -19.14 2.95 -3.51
N PRO A 236 -17.89 3.35 -3.19
CA PRO A 236 -16.74 3.47 -4.10
C PRO A 236 -16.11 2.10 -4.43
N PRO A 237 -15.44 1.95 -5.58
CA PRO A 237 -14.77 0.69 -5.93
C PRO A 237 -13.64 0.40 -4.94
N ILE A 238 -13.55 -0.84 -4.45
CA ILE A 238 -12.40 -1.30 -3.67
C ILE A 238 -11.20 -1.35 -4.61
N THR A 239 -10.16 -0.55 -4.33
CA THR A 239 -8.99 -0.43 -5.20
C THR A 239 -8.07 -1.66 -5.06
N LEU A 240 -8.43 -2.74 -5.76
CA LEU A 240 -7.70 -4.01 -5.78
C LEU A 240 -6.74 -4.15 -6.98
N LEU A 241 -6.87 -3.21 -7.93
CA LEU A 241 -5.95 -2.84 -9.01
C LEU A 241 -5.95 -1.30 -9.06
N GLN A 242 -4.81 -0.67 -8.78
CA GLN A 242 -4.66 0.78 -8.87
C GLN A 242 -4.45 1.23 -10.33
N PRO A 243 -5.13 2.27 -10.82
CA PRO A 243 -4.76 2.91 -12.07
C PRO A 243 -3.35 3.54 -11.96
N VAL A 244 -2.64 3.63 -13.08
CA VAL A 244 -1.32 4.26 -13.18
C VAL A 244 -1.52 5.75 -13.43
N THR A 245 -2.04 6.47 -12.45
CA THR A 245 -2.25 7.92 -12.61
C THR A 245 -0.95 8.68 -12.38
N ASN A 246 -0.51 9.41 -13.41
CA ASN A 246 0.35 10.58 -13.25
C ASN A 246 -0.44 11.67 -12.50
N GLN A 247 -0.06 11.91 -11.24
CA GLN A 247 -0.35 13.06 -10.37
C GLN A 247 -1.81 13.55 -10.12
N THR A 248 -2.08 13.66 -8.80
CA THR A 248 -2.92 14.62 -8.05
C THR A 248 -4.44 14.65 -8.25
N VAL A 249 -5.21 14.30 -7.19
CA VAL A 249 -5.92 15.23 -6.27
C VAL A 249 -6.85 14.42 -5.31
N GLN A 250 -6.99 14.96 -4.10
CA GLN A 250 -7.67 14.49 -2.88
C GLN A 250 -9.17 14.15 -2.99
N ILE A 251 -9.63 13.14 -2.22
CA ILE A 251 -10.98 13.11 -1.62
C ILE A 251 -10.90 12.45 -0.21
N LYS A 252 -11.56 13.09 0.78
CA LYS A 252 -11.68 12.67 2.20
C LYS A 252 -12.53 11.40 2.40
N PRO A 253 -12.28 10.59 3.46
CA PRO A 253 -13.04 9.38 3.73
C PRO A 253 -14.33 9.65 4.53
N THR A 254 -15.34 8.80 4.34
CA THR A 254 -16.41 8.53 5.31
C THR A 254 -16.32 7.05 5.71
N PRO A 255 -16.64 6.70 6.97
CA PRO A 255 -16.16 5.50 7.63
C PRO A 255 -17.09 4.29 7.45
N GLU A 256 -16.55 3.11 7.80
CA GLU A 256 -17.16 1.77 7.87
C GLU A 256 -16.95 0.85 6.66
N LEU A 257 -15.82 0.13 6.66
CA LEU A 257 -15.85 -1.33 6.63
C LEU A 257 -14.53 -1.89 7.18
N ILE A 258 -14.62 -2.50 8.37
CA ILE A 258 -13.56 -3.26 9.04
C ILE A 258 -13.03 -4.33 8.06
N ARG A 259 -11.80 -4.17 7.52
CA ARG A 259 -11.12 -5.25 6.77
C ARG A 259 -9.68 -5.42 7.22
N THR A 260 -9.49 -6.55 7.90
CA THR A 260 -8.30 -7.10 8.55
C THR A 260 -7.19 -7.52 7.57
N ASN A 261 -6.67 -6.62 6.73
CA ASN A 261 -5.44 -6.91 5.97
C ASN A 261 -4.22 -6.81 6.91
N LYS A 262 -3.88 -7.93 7.54
CA LYS A 262 -2.76 -8.00 8.49
C LYS A 262 -1.45 -7.98 7.70
N LYS A 263 -0.63 -6.91 7.79
CA LYS A 263 0.75 -7.00 7.29
C LYS A 263 1.49 -8.07 8.08
N GLN A 264 1.97 -9.09 7.39
CA GLN A 264 2.88 -10.09 7.92
C GLN A 264 4.28 -9.79 7.39
N PHE A 265 5.31 -10.19 8.13
CA PHE A 265 6.69 -9.97 7.75
C PHE A 265 7.46 -11.28 7.79
N GLU A 266 8.48 -11.37 6.97
CA GLU A 266 9.45 -12.45 7.00
C GLU A 266 10.05 -12.60 8.41
N PRO A 267 10.27 -13.83 8.91
CA PRO A 267 10.74 -14.05 10.27
C PRO A 267 12.23 -13.72 10.46
N PHE A 268 13.00 -13.61 9.36
CA PHE A 268 14.42 -13.30 9.37
C PHE A 268 14.65 -11.91 8.79
N ALA A 269 15.37 -11.07 9.55
CA ALA A 269 15.75 -9.75 9.12
C ALA A 269 17.05 -9.72 8.31
N ILE A 270 17.17 -8.67 7.50
CA ILE A 270 18.40 -8.27 6.84
C ILE A 270 18.96 -7.06 7.59
N THR A 271 20.22 -7.15 8.04
CA THR A 271 20.90 -5.97 8.62
C THR A 271 21.25 -5.02 7.48
N VAL A 272 20.67 -3.82 7.51
CA VAL A 272 20.79 -2.83 6.42
C VAL A 272 21.65 -1.62 6.77
N ALA A 273 21.98 -1.44 8.05
CA ALA A 273 22.92 -0.44 8.54
C ALA A 273 23.49 -0.85 9.90
N GLY A 274 24.75 -0.50 10.15
CA GLY A 274 25.49 -0.96 11.34
C GLY A 274 25.80 -2.47 11.30
N GLY A 275 25.91 -3.10 12.46
CA GLY A 275 26.24 -4.53 12.58
C GLY A 275 27.75 -4.85 12.61
N TYR A 276 28.62 -3.84 12.54
CA TYR A 276 30.08 -3.96 12.65
C TYR A 276 30.60 -3.64 14.06
N GLY A 277 29.82 -3.98 15.08
CA GLY A 277 30.04 -3.56 16.47
C GLY A 277 29.56 -2.14 16.76
N PHE A 278 29.72 -1.71 18.01
CA PHE A 278 29.44 -0.33 18.42
C PHE A 278 30.70 0.53 18.29
N GLY A 279 30.54 1.79 17.90
CA GLY A 279 31.63 2.74 17.73
C GLY A 279 31.21 3.95 16.89
N ASP A 280 32.16 4.82 16.57
CA ASP A 280 31.95 6.10 15.90
C ASP A 280 32.42 6.11 14.43
N GLN A 281 32.94 4.99 13.92
CA GLN A 281 33.26 4.84 12.49
C GLN A 281 32.01 4.95 11.62
N LEU A 282 32.16 5.25 10.33
CA LEU A 282 31.01 5.46 9.42
C LEU A 282 30.24 4.16 9.09
N ASN A 283 30.86 3.00 9.28
CA ASN A 283 30.22 1.69 9.20
C ASN A 283 29.67 1.21 10.57
N GLN A 284 29.82 2.00 11.63
CA GLN A 284 29.37 1.67 12.98
C GLN A 284 28.24 2.60 13.43
N LEU A 285 27.39 2.09 14.31
CA LEU A 285 26.38 2.86 15.01
C LEU A 285 26.60 2.70 16.51
N TYR A 286 26.14 3.66 17.30
CA TYR A 286 26.10 3.56 18.75
C TYR A 286 24.78 4.12 19.30
N GLY A 287 23.92 3.21 19.75
CA GLY A 287 22.60 3.53 20.27
C GLY A 287 21.69 4.19 19.23
N PRO A 288 21.42 3.54 18.07
CA PRO A 288 20.49 4.08 17.09
C PRO A 288 19.08 4.16 17.68
N LYS A 289 18.42 5.32 17.56
CA LYS A 289 17.07 5.56 18.11
C LYS A 289 16.05 5.84 17.02
N GLY A 290 15.81 7.11 16.69
CA GLY A 290 14.93 7.51 15.62
C GLY A 290 15.45 7.04 14.26
N ILE A 291 14.53 6.61 13.41
CA ILE A 291 14.81 6.23 12.03
C ILE A 291 13.73 6.81 11.11
N PHE A 292 14.12 7.14 9.89
CA PHE A 292 13.23 7.57 8.81
C PHE A 292 13.76 7.02 7.49
N ILE A 293 12.88 6.54 6.61
CA ILE A 293 13.25 6.05 5.28
C ILE A 293 12.62 6.97 4.24
N ASP A 294 13.43 7.47 3.30
CA ASP A 294 12.92 8.25 2.17
C ASP A 294 12.47 7.37 1.00
N ASN A 295 11.89 8.02 0.00
CA ASN A 295 11.36 7.33 -1.18
C ASN A 295 12.43 6.61 -2.01
N ASP A 296 13.69 7.03 -1.89
CA ASP A 296 14.85 6.44 -2.57
C ASP A 296 15.49 5.31 -1.74
N LYS A 297 14.78 4.84 -0.70
CA LYS A 297 15.25 3.82 0.26
C LYS A 297 16.54 4.21 0.99
N SER A 298 16.81 5.51 1.14
CA SER A 298 17.86 5.96 2.05
C SER A 298 17.34 5.96 3.48
N ILE A 299 18.16 5.44 4.38
CA ILE A 299 17.83 5.29 5.80
C ILE A 299 18.52 6.41 6.57
N TYR A 300 17.75 7.27 7.22
CA TYR A 300 18.26 8.31 8.10
C TYR A 300 18.15 7.83 9.54
N ILE A 301 19.29 7.78 10.22
CA ILE A 301 19.44 7.12 11.50
C ILE A 301 19.92 8.14 12.51
N VAL A 302 19.20 8.25 13.63
CA VAL A 302 19.65 9.00 14.80
C VAL A 302 20.66 8.14 15.54
N ASP A 303 21.94 8.34 15.26
CA ASP A 303 23.06 7.69 15.92
C ASP A 303 23.36 8.42 17.25
N SER A 304 22.47 8.18 18.22
CA SER A 304 22.23 9.05 19.38
C SER A 304 23.47 9.23 20.26
N SER A 305 24.18 8.12 20.56
CA SER A 305 25.37 8.17 21.42
C SER A 305 26.59 8.76 20.72
N ASN A 306 26.61 8.76 19.39
CA ASN A 306 27.62 9.44 18.58
C ASN A 306 27.22 10.89 18.22
N HIS A 307 26.11 11.39 18.75
CA HIS A 307 25.67 12.78 18.60
C HIS A 307 25.57 13.24 17.13
N ARG A 308 25.04 12.36 16.27
CA ARG A 308 24.96 12.60 14.84
C ARG A 308 23.73 11.96 14.21
N ILE A 309 23.38 12.45 13.04
CA ILE A 309 22.41 11.82 12.14
C ILE A 309 23.17 11.29 10.92
N VAL A 310 22.96 10.02 10.61
CA VAL A 310 23.64 9.32 9.53
C VAL A 310 22.64 8.92 8.44
N LYS A 311 22.92 9.24 7.19
CA LYS A 311 22.23 8.73 6.01
C LYS A 311 22.94 7.47 5.52
N TRP A 312 22.22 6.38 5.37
CA TRP A 312 22.74 5.11 4.86
C TRP A 312 21.97 4.73 3.59
N LYS A 313 22.67 4.52 2.47
CA LYS A 313 22.04 3.99 1.25
C LYS A 313 21.95 2.47 1.33
N LEU A 314 20.84 1.89 0.90
CA LEU A 314 20.71 0.43 0.83
C LEU A 314 21.88 -0.18 0.05
N ASN A 315 22.46 -1.26 0.56
CA ASN A 315 23.67 -1.93 0.04
C ASN A 315 25.00 -1.13 0.18
N SER A 316 25.01 -0.01 0.90
CA SER A 316 26.26 0.63 1.32
C SER A 316 26.85 -0.07 2.55
N ASN A 317 28.18 -0.06 2.67
CA ASN A 317 28.89 -0.56 3.86
C ASN A 317 29.15 0.55 4.90
N GLU A 318 28.96 1.81 4.52
CA GLU A 318 29.17 2.97 5.38
C GLU A 318 28.06 4.01 5.20
N GLY A 319 27.82 4.78 6.25
CA GLY A 319 26.91 5.91 6.25
C GLY A 319 27.60 7.25 6.02
N GLN A 320 26.79 8.27 5.73
CA GLN A 320 27.20 9.65 5.55
C GLN A 320 26.60 10.51 6.66
N ILE A 321 27.43 11.30 7.36
CA ILE A 321 26.94 12.23 8.37
C ILE A 321 26.21 13.40 7.68
N ILE A 322 24.93 13.57 7.99
CA ILE A 322 24.11 14.67 7.45
C ILE A 322 23.85 15.78 8.46
N ALA A 323 23.96 15.49 9.76
CA ALA A 323 23.83 16.47 10.85
C ALA A 323 24.60 16.00 12.08
N GLY A 324 25.06 16.95 12.90
CA GLY A 324 25.94 16.66 14.04
C GLY A 324 27.31 16.11 13.62
N GLY A 325 27.92 15.28 14.46
CA GLY A 325 29.25 14.70 14.18
C GLY A 325 30.44 15.66 14.36
N ASN A 326 30.20 16.88 14.82
CA ASN A 326 31.21 17.91 15.08
C ASN A 326 31.61 17.98 16.57
N GLY A 327 31.59 16.82 17.25
CA GLY A 327 31.73 16.69 18.70
C GLY A 327 30.46 17.06 19.48
N GLN A 328 30.41 16.64 20.74
CA GLN A 328 29.33 16.98 21.67
C GLN A 328 29.39 18.48 22.01
N GLY A 329 28.28 19.20 21.85
CA GLY A 329 28.21 20.61 22.20
C GLY A 329 26.89 21.26 21.81
N ASN A 330 26.76 22.57 22.07
CA ASN A 330 25.54 23.34 21.90
C ASN A 330 25.56 24.30 20.69
N LYS A 331 26.64 24.34 19.91
CA LYS A 331 26.67 25.07 18.64
C LYS A 331 25.62 24.52 17.68
N ASN A 332 25.19 25.31 16.71
CA ASN A 332 24.13 24.89 15.77
C ASN A 332 24.52 23.67 14.91
N ASN A 333 25.81 23.42 14.69
CA ASN A 333 26.31 22.25 13.97
C ASN A 333 26.69 21.07 14.89
N GLN A 334 26.46 21.19 16.21
CA GLN A 334 26.73 20.17 17.21
C GLN A 334 25.41 19.68 17.81
N LEU A 335 25.32 18.38 18.11
CA LEU A 335 24.17 17.77 18.76
C LEU A 335 24.60 17.15 20.08
N ILE A 336 23.65 16.89 20.98
CA ILE A 336 23.84 16.10 22.20
C ILE A 336 22.67 15.13 22.34
N PHE A 337 22.97 13.84 22.28
CA PHE A 337 22.00 12.74 22.38
C PHE A 337 20.69 12.99 21.60
N PRO A 338 20.74 13.25 20.28
CA PRO A 338 19.53 13.44 19.50
C PRO A 338 18.63 12.21 19.61
N ARG A 339 17.31 12.41 19.53
CA ARG A 339 16.31 11.35 19.76
C ARG A 339 15.48 11.00 18.53
N ALA A 340 15.11 12.01 17.75
CA ALA A 340 14.30 11.87 16.56
C ALA A 340 14.83 12.74 15.41
N VAL A 341 14.58 12.29 14.19
CA VAL A 341 14.78 13.03 12.95
C VAL A 341 13.56 12.81 12.07
N ILE A 342 13.08 13.88 11.44
CA ILE A 342 12.04 13.85 10.41
C ILE A 342 12.45 14.75 9.25
N PHE A 343 11.87 14.52 8.08
CA PHE A 343 12.10 15.32 6.89
C PHE A 343 10.89 16.17 6.54
N ASP A 344 11.10 17.48 6.49
CA ASP A 344 10.12 18.45 6.01
C ASP A 344 10.27 18.60 4.50
N LYS A 345 9.38 17.93 3.76
CA LYS A 345 9.35 17.94 2.29
C LYS A 345 9.09 19.33 1.71
N GLN A 346 8.34 20.20 2.40
CA GLN A 346 7.97 21.52 1.90
C GLN A 346 9.18 22.45 1.88
N ASN A 347 10.02 22.36 2.92
CA ASN A 347 11.20 23.20 3.10
C ASN A 347 12.52 22.50 2.74
N ASN A 348 12.46 21.26 2.22
CA ASN A 348 13.63 20.43 1.90
C ASN A 348 14.66 20.42 3.05
N SER A 349 14.20 20.12 4.27
CA SER A 349 15.01 20.26 5.49
C SER A 349 14.81 19.12 6.48
N PHE A 350 15.85 18.80 7.24
CA PHE A 350 15.75 17.88 8.37
C PHE A 350 15.39 18.63 9.63
N ILE A 351 14.49 18.07 10.43
CA ILE A 351 14.14 18.57 11.77
C ILE A 351 14.58 17.51 12.77
N ILE A 352 15.38 17.93 13.76
CA ILE A 352 16.05 17.04 14.69
C ILE A 352 15.70 17.43 16.12
N ALA A 353 15.31 16.45 16.92
CA ALA A 353 15.11 16.58 18.36
C ALA A 353 16.47 16.41 19.05
N ASP A 354 17.12 17.54 19.33
CA ASP A 354 18.43 17.63 19.97
C ASP A 354 18.24 17.66 21.49
N ASN A 355 17.81 16.51 22.02
CA ASN A 355 17.31 16.38 23.40
C ASN A 355 18.30 16.87 24.46
N GLY A 356 19.58 16.54 24.34
CA GLY A 356 20.58 16.96 25.33
C GLY A 356 20.86 18.46 25.33
N ASN A 357 20.46 19.18 24.28
CA ASN A 357 20.49 20.64 24.21
C ASN A 357 19.11 21.28 24.46
N HIS A 358 18.10 20.49 24.83
CA HIS A 358 16.72 20.95 25.08
C HIS A 358 16.13 21.80 23.94
N ARG A 359 16.38 21.38 22.68
CA ARG A 359 15.96 22.15 21.51
C ARG A 359 15.55 21.26 20.34
N VAL A 360 14.78 21.84 19.42
CA VAL A 360 14.55 21.30 18.08
C VAL A 360 15.28 22.20 17.08
N ILE A 361 16.12 21.57 16.26
CA ILE A 361 16.96 22.26 15.28
C ILE A 361 16.60 21.80 13.87
N ARG A 362 16.57 22.75 12.94
CA ARG A 362 16.33 22.52 11.51
C ARG A 362 17.63 22.68 10.74
N TYR A 363 17.91 21.73 9.86
CA TYR A 363 19.03 21.73 8.91
C TYR A 363 18.48 21.86 7.49
N PHE A 364 18.78 22.97 6.82
CA PHE A 364 18.28 23.26 5.47
C PHE A 364 19.20 22.72 4.39
N ASP A 365 18.65 22.44 3.21
CA ASP A 365 19.38 22.07 1.99
C ASP A 365 20.34 20.88 2.17
N ASN A 366 20.04 20.01 3.15
CA ASN A 366 20.92 18.92 3.58
C ASN A 366 22.34 19.39 3.94
N SER A 367 22.47 20.64 4.39
CA SER A 367 23.74 21.31 4.67
C SER A 367 24.10 21.30 6.15
N GLN A 368 25.36 20.97 6.45
CA GLN A 368 25.95 21.14 7.77
C GLN A 368 26.34 22.60 8.09
N THR A 369 26.03 23.57 7.23
CA THR A 369 26.34 25.00 7.47
C THR A 369 25.10 25.91 7.62
N ASN A 370 23.91 25.45 7.22
CA ASN A 370 22.67 26.23 7.33
C ASN A 370 21.70 25.58 8.33
N GLN A 371 21.74 26.06 9.59
CA GLN A 371 20.85 25.58 10.65
C GLN A 371 20.14 26.70 11.37
N GLN A 372 18.94 26.38 11.84
CA GLN A 372 18.12 27.26 12.66
C GLN A 372 17.56 26.48 13.84
N ILE A 373 17.72 27.03 15.04
CA ILE A 373 16.97 26.56 16.21
C ILE A 373 15.53 27.05 16.03
N ILE A 374 14.59 26.13 15.94
CA ILE A 374 13.18 26.44 15.68
C ILE A 374 12.29 26.28 16.91
N ILE A 375 12.74 25.51 17.91
CA ILE A 375 12.07 25.37 19.21
C ILE A 375 13.16 25.27 20.28
N SER A 376 13.02 26.02 21.37
CA SER A 376 13.96 26.05 22.50
C SER A 376 13.26 25.66 23.80
N ASN A 377 14.04 25.31 24.82
CA ASN A 377 13.56 24.96 26.17
C ASN A 377 12.55 23.79 26.16
N ILE A 378 12.83 22.76 25.37
CA ILE A 378 11.99 21.57 25.27
C ILE A 378 12.80 20.29 25.43
N ASP A 379 12.36 19.44 26.35
CA ASP A 379 12.89 18.08 26.54
C ASP A 379 12.30 17.14 25.48
N CYS A 380 12.69 17.36 24.23
CA CYS A 380 12.12 16.68 23.08
C CYS A 380 12.55 15.20 23.00
N TRP A 381 11.59 14.29 22.77
CA TRP A 381 11.89 12.88 22.47
C TRP A 381 11.46 12.51 21.05
N GLY A 382 10.16 12.61 20.77
CA GLY A 382 9.53 12.29 19.51
C GLY A 382 9.24 13.56 18.70
N LEU A 383 9.26 13.42 17.38
CA LEU A 383 8.89 14.46 16.44
C LEU A 383 7.89 13.92 15.44
N ALA A 384 6.93 14.76 15.07
CA ALA A 384 6.07 14.54 13.91
C ALA A 384 5.80 15.88 13.22
N ILE A 385 5.54 15.83 11.91
CA ILE A 385 5.14 16.99 11.12
C ILE A 385 3.85 16.64 10.39
N ASP A 386 2.85 17.52 10.46
CA ASP A 386 1.61 17.33 9.73
C ASP A 386 1.69 17.90 8.30
N LYS A 387 0.67 17.61 7.48
CA LYS A 387 0.59 18.09 6.09
C LYS A 387 0.56 19.62 5.93
N ASN A 388 0.28 20.37 7.00
CA ASN A 388 0.33 21.84 7.01
C ASN A 388 1.70 22.36 7.45
N GLY A 389 2.66 21.48 7.72
CA GLY A 389 4.00 21.83 8.20
C GLY A 389 4.05 22.13 9.70
N SER A 390 2.99 21.84 10.48
CA SER A 390 3.02 22.05 11.93
C SER A 390 3.85 20.95 12.59
N ILE A 391 4.74 21.35 13.51
CA ILE A 391 5.68 20.44 14.18
C ILE A 391 5.13 20.08 15.55
N TYR A 392 5.10 18.79 15.84
CA TYR A 392 4.68 18.24 17.12
C TYR A 392 5.89 17.66 17.81
N VAL A 393 5.97 17.90 19.12
CA VAL A 393 7.09 17.47 19.95
C VAL A 393 6.54 16.88 21.24
N SER A 394 6.93 15.65 21.56
CA SER A 394 6.71 15.11 22.89
C SER A 394 7.77 15.65 23.83
N ASP A 395 7.32 16.39 24.84
CA ASP A 395 8.12 16.82 25.97
C ASP A 395 7.99 15.77 27.06
N TRP A 396 8.97 14.86 27.09
CA TRP A 396 8.90 13.69 27.97
C TRP A 396 9.03 14.08 29.45
N LYS A 397 9.67 15.21 29.76
CA LYS A 397 9.88 15.67 31.13
C LYS A 397 8.65 16.38 31.69
N ASN A 398 7.97 17.16 30.85
CA ASN A 398 6.72 17.83 31.23
C ASN A 398 5.48 16.95 31.05
N ASN A 399 5.63 15.73 30.55
CA ASN A 399 4.53 14.76 30.34
C ASN A 399 3.43 15.31 29.41
N GLU A 400 3.86 15.94 28.32
CA GLU A 400 2.95 16.59 27.38
C GLU A 400 3.44 16.47 25.93
N VAL A 401 2.53 16.74 25.00
CA VAL A 401 2.86 16.95 23.59
C VAL A 401 2.39 18.34 23.19
N ARG A 402 3.29 19.08 22.54
CA ARG A 402 3.03 20.43 22.04
C ARG A 402 3.13 20.51 20.52
N ARG A 403 2.40 21.45 19.93
CA ARG A 403 2.34 21.74 18.50
C ARG A 403 2.77 23.17 18.21
N TRP A 404 3.69 23.36 17.27
CA TRP A 404 4.07 24.64 16.69
C TRP A 404 3.54 24.74 15.27
N LYS A 405 2.64 25.71 15.04
CA LYS A 405 2.22 26.11 13.70
C LYS A 405 3.27 27.07 13.12
N GLN A 406 3.33 27.15 11.79
CA GLN A 406 4.25 28.09 11.13
C GLN A 406 3.99 29.52 11.61
N GLY A 407 5.05 30.20 12.06
CA GLY A 407 4.98 31.58 12.55
C GLY A 407 4.59 31.74 14.02
N ASN A 408 4.32 30.65 14.75
CA ASN A 408 4.09 30.70 16.19
C ASN A 408 5.41 30.56 16.96
N ASP A 409 5.66 31.46 17.90
CA ASP A 409 6.81 31.39 18.80
C ASP A 409 6.59 30.39 19.95
N GLU A 410 5.34 30.15 20.35
CA GLU A 410 4.97 29.26 21.44
C GLU A 410 4.21 28.01 20.96
N GLY A 411 4.49 26.88 21.62
CA GLY A 411 3.84 25.61 21.34
C GLY A 411 2.51 25.46 22.06
N GLU A 412 1.48 25.12 21.30
CA GLU A 412 0.14 24.82 21.79
C GLU A 412 0.11 23.42 22.42
N LEU A 413 -0.40 23.29 23.65
CA LEU A 413 -0.62 21.99 24.29
C LEU A 413 -1.70 21.20 23.55
N VAL A 414 -1.37 20.00 23.07
CA VAL A 414 -2.30 19.15 22.30
C VAL A 414 -2.57 17.78 22.93
N ALA A 415 -1.76 17.33 23.88
CA ALA A 415 -2.02 16.13 24.69
C ALA A 415 -1.25 16.18 26.01
N GLY A 416 -1.81 15.56 27.06
CA GLY A 416 -1.22 15.58 28.41
C GLY A 416 -1.33 16.94 29.08
N GLY A 417 -0.29 17.34 29.84
CA GLY A 417 -0.22 18.65 30.51
C GLY A 417 -1.07 18.77 31.79
N ASN A 418 -1.68 17.67 32.26
CA ASN A 418 -2.47 17.61 33.49
C ASN A 418 -1.70 16.93 34.64
N GLY A 419 -0.38 17.05 34.63
CA GLY A 419 0.53 16.36 35.54
C GLY A 419 0.89 14.93 35.10
N GLN A 420 1.91 14.37 35.73
CA GLN A 420 2.32 12.98 35.55
C GLN A 420 1.26 12.05 36.14
N GLY A 421 0.81 11.05 35.37
CA GLY A 421 -0.11 10.04 35.87
C GLY A 421 -0.71 9.19 34.75
N ASN A 422 -1.68 8.34 35.12
CA ASN A 422 -2.25 7.34 34.23
C ASN A 422 -3.73 7.61 33.85
N HIS A 423 -4.30 8.75 34.26
CA HIS A 423 -5.62 9.17 33.78
C HIS A 423 -5.59 9.40 32.26
N LEU A 424 -6.77 9.40 31.62
CA LEU A 424 -6.88 9.54 30.17
C LEU A 424 -6.47 10.93 29.66
N ASN A 425 -6.41 11.93 30.52
CA ASN A 425 -5.90 13.27 30.22
C ASN A 425 -4.44 13.50 30.68
N GLN A 426 -3.77 12.46 31.16
CA GLN A 426 -2.40 12.49 31.67
C GLN A 426 -1.49 11.56 30.88
N LEU A 427 -0.19 11.84 30.94
CA LEU A 427 0.89 11.03 30.37
C LEU A 427 1.95 10.80 31.44
N ASP A 428 2.81 9.80 31.25
CA ASP A 428 3.99 9.51 32.05
C ASP A 428 5.14 9.10 31.12
N TYR A 429 6.09 10.02 30.93
CA TYR A 429 7.22 9.91 30.00
C TYR A 429 6.78 9.57 28.55
N PRO A 430 6.04 10.47 27.89
CA PRO A 430 5.68 10.27 26.49
C PRO A 430 6.93 10.32 25.59
N THR A 431 7.13 9.29 24.76
CA THR A 431 8.35 9.16 23.94
C THR A 431 8.09 9.40 22.47
N TYR A 432 7.80 8.36 21.68
CA TYR A 432 7.53 8.53 20.25
C TYR A 432 6.11 9.00 20.00
N ILE A 433 5.96 9.74 18.90
CA ILE A 433 4.68 10.22 18.41
C ILE A 433 4.56 9.99 16.92
N CYS A 434 3.34 9.77 16.44
CA CYS A 434 3.00 9.85 15.02
C CYS A 434 1.60 10.46 14.87
N ILE A 435 1.29 10.95 13.67
CA ILE A 435 0.06 11.69 13.39
C ILE A 435 -0.59 11.10 12.15
N ASP A 436 -1.91 10.86 12.22
CA ASP A 436 -2.69 10.42 11.06
C ASP A 436 -3.22 11.58 10.21
N GLU A 437 -3.84 11.25 9.08
CA GLU A 437 -4.40 12.23 8.13
C GLU A 437 -5.52 13.10 8.73
N ASP A 438 -6.13 12.65 9.82
CA ASP A 438 -7.18 13.36 10.57
C ASP A 438 -6.59 14.19 11.72
N TYR A 439 -5.27 14.33 11.79
CA TYR A 439 -4.54 15.01 12.86
C TYR A 439 -4.73 14.37 14.23
N SER A 440 -5.07 13.07 14.30
CA SER A 440 -5.02 12.34 15.55
C SER A 440 -3.57 11.98 15.87
N LEU A 441 -3.19 12.21 17.12
CA LEU A 441 -1.86 11.98 17.63
C LEU A 441 -1.80 10.64 18.36
N TYR A 442 -0.86 9.78 17.98
CA TYR A 442 -0.56 8.54 18.70
C TYR A 442 0.72 8.75 19.49
N ILE A 443 0.70 8.38 20.76
CA ILE A 443 1.76 8.68 21.72
C ILE A 443 2.12 7.40 22.46
N SER A 444 3.39 7.03 22.44
CA SER A 444 3.90 5.99 23.34
C SER A 444 4.06 6.57 24.74
N ASP A 445 3.10 6.27 25.59
CA ASP A 445 3.03 6.68 26.99
C ASP A 445 3.82 5.65 27.83
N MET A 446 5.14 5.77 27.73
CA MET A 446 6.09 4.69 27.99
C MET A 446 5.98 4.11 29.40
N ARG A 447 5.86 4.96 30.44
CA ARG A 447 5.80 4.47 31.83
C ARG A 447 4.42 3.96 32.22
N ASN A 448 3.39 4.40 31.53
CA ASN A 448 2.05 3.84 31.66
C ASN A 448 1.83 2.57 30.83
N GLN A 449 2.86 2.07 30.14
CA GLN A 449 2.83 0.79 29.42
C GLN A 449 1.71 0.72 28.36
N ARG A 450 1.48 1.84 27.69
CA ARG A 450 0.36 1.99 26.75
C ARG A 450 0.70 2.90 25.58
N VAL A 451 -0.10 2.79 24.53
CA VAL A 451 -0.16 3.79 23.46
C VAL A 451 -1.49 4.49 23.54
N MET A 452 -1.43 5.82 23.52
CA MET A 452 -2.61 6.68 23.57
C MET A 452 -2.87 7.32 22.21
N LYS A 453 -4.14 7.37 21.79
CA LYS A 453 -4.62 8.17 20.66
C LYS A 453 -5.36 9.40 21.18
N TRP A 454 -4.88 10.59 20.85
CA TRP A 454 -5.59 11.85 21.03
C TRP A 454 -6.19 12.28 19.69
N LYS A 455 -7.52 12.34 19.61
CA LYS A 455 -8.18 12.97 18.45
C LYS A 455 -7.90 14.47 18.47
N LYS A 456 -7.91 15.09 17.29
CA LYS A 456 -7.75 16.54 17.16
C LYS A 456 -8.68 17.30 18.13
N ASP A 457 -8.10 18.22 18.88
CA ASP A 457 -8.78 19.10 19.87
C ASP A 457 -9.42 18.37 21.08
N ALA A 458 -9.19 17.06 21.24
CA ALA A 458 -9.68 16.29 22.37
C ALA A 458 -8.98 16.68 23.69
N LYS A 459 -9.72 16.62 24.81
CA LYS A 459 -9.19 16.92 26.16
C LYS A 459 -8.56 15.71 26.84
N GLU A 460 -8.92 14.52 26.39
CA GLU A 460 -8.41 13.24 26.88
C GLU A 460 -8.18 12.30 25.71
N GLY A 461 -7.31 11.31 25.92
CA GLY A 461 -6.96 10.31 24.94
C GLY A 461 -7.70 9.00 25.13
N ILE A 462 -7.46 8.09 24.20
CA ILE A 462 -8.02 6.74 24.19
C ILE A 462 -6.85 5.77 24.19
N ILE A 463 -6.90 4.75 25.04
CA ILE A 463 -5.91 3.67 25.03
C ILE A 463 -6.14 2.83 23.77
N VAL A 464 -5.13 2.70 22.92
CA VAL A 464 -5.22 1.96 21.65
C VAL A 464 -4.26 0.78 21.54
N ALA A 465 -3.33 0.66 22.49
CA ALA A 465 -2.51 -0.54 22.70
C ALA A 465 -2.02 -0.61 24.15
N GLY A 466 -1.89 -1.81 24.71
CA GLY A 466 -1.44 -2.02 26.09
C GLY A 466 -2.40 -1.49 27.15
N GLY A 467 -1.86 -0.93 28.24
CA GLY A 467 -2.65 -0.36 29.35
C GLY A 467 -3.05 -1.36 30.44
N ASN A 468 -2.64 -2.62 30.33
CA ASN A 468 -2.93 -3.68 31.31
C ASN A 468 -1.76 -3.93 32.28
N GLY A 469 -1.03 -2.87 32.62
CA GLY A 469 0.21 -2.94 33.40
C GLY A 469 1.40 -3.47 32.59
N GLU A 470 2.56 -3.49 33.25
CA GLU A 470 3.80 -4.01 32.68
C GLU A 470 3.75 -5.54 32.60
N GLY A 471 4.15 -6.10 31.46
CA GLY A 471 4.26 -7.55 31.27
C GLY A 471 4.50 -7.94 29.82
N ASP A 472 4.55 -9.25 29.55
CA ASP A 472 4.88 -9.83 28.24
C ASP A 472 3.71 -10.58 27.59
N SER A 473 2.52 -10.59 28.21
CA SER A 473 1.32 -11.14 27.58
C SER A 473 0.94 -10.34 26.32
N LEU A 474 0.03 -10.88 25.50
CA LEU A 474 -0.44 -10.18 24.29
C LEU A 474 -1.31 -8.94 24.61
N LYS A 475 -1.78 -8.80 25.85
CA LYS A 475 -2.54 -7.63 26.33
C LYS A 475 -1.65 -6.55 26.96
N GLN A 476 -0.38 -6.83 27.15
CA GLN A 476 0.56 -5.99 27.89
C GLN A 476 1.71 -5.51 27.01
N LEU A 477 2.31 -4.41 27.44
CA LEU A 477 3.54 -3.84 26.90
C LEU A 477 4.53 -3.65 28.06
N SER A 478 5.83 -3.58 27.76
CA SER A 478 6.86 -3.16 28.70
C SER A 478 7.82 -2.17 28.03
N LEU A 479 7.76 -0.93 28.53
CA LEU A 479 8.46 0.26 28.06
C LEU A 479 8.28 0.51 26.56
N PRO A 480 7.04 0.65 26.05
CA PRO A 480 6.82 0.87 24.62
C PRO A 480 7.47 2.17 24.15
N HIS A 481 8.24 2.07 23.07
CA HIS A 481 8.95 3.20 22.46
C HIS A 481 8.35 3.56 21.11
N GLY A 482 8.92 3.13 19.98
CA GLY A 482 8.46 3.52 18.65
C GLY A 482 6.98 3.18 18.43
N VAL A 483 6.23 4.14 17.91
CA VAL A 483 4.86 3.93 17.43
C VAL A 483 4.75 4.45 16.00
N ILE A 484 4.27 3.60 15.10
CA ILE A 484 3.91 3.98 13.73
C ILE A 484 2.55 3.40 13.39
N ILE A 485 1.85 4.07 12.49
CA ILE A 485 0.57 3.64 11.96
C ILE A 485 0.74 3.33 10.48
N ASP A 486 0.02 2.33 9.98
CA ASP A 486 -0.12 2.11 8.55
C ASP A 486 -1.35 2.84 7.97
N ASP A 487 -1.48 2.84 6.65
CA ASP A 487 -2.60 3.45 5.92
C ASP A 487 -3.97 2.81 6.25
N LEU A 488 -3.98 1.65 6.92
CA LEU A 488 -5.19 0.97 7.39
C LEU A 488 -5.51 1.31 8.85
N GLY A 489 -4.70 2.16 9.50
CA GLY A 489 -4.84 2.52 10.90
C GLY A 489 -4.35 1.45 11.88
N HIS A 490 -3.62 0.43 11.43
CA HIS A 490 -2.98 -0.52 12.34
C HIS A 490 -1.81 0.15 13.06
N ILE A 491 -1.73 -0.09 14.37
CA ILE A 491 -0.76 0.51 15.26
C ILE A 491 0.36 -0.50 15.49
N TYR A 492 1.58 -0.14 15.13
CA TYR A 492 2.78 -0.92 15.37
C TYR A 492 3.58 -0.29 16.49
N VAL A 493 3.91 -1.08 17.50
CA VAL A 493 4.56 -0.62 18.72
C VAL A 493 5.84 -1.41 18.95
N ALA A 494 6.96 -0.72 19.14
CA ALA A 494 8.20 -1.33 19.61
C ALA A 494 8.05 -1.58 21.12
N ASP A 495 7.74 -2.82 21.46
CA ASP A 495 7.62 -3.29 22.84
C ASP A 495 9.03 -3.60 23.36
N CYS A 496 9.73 -2.52 23.69
CA CYS A 496 11.19 -2.47 23.80
C CYS A 496 11.74 -3.49 24.79
N GLN A 497 11.24 -3.50 26.02
CA GLN A 497 11.80 -4.35 27.06
C GLN A 497 11.45 -5.84 26.83
N ASN A 498 10.38 -6.11 26.10
CA ASN A 498 10.00 -7.45 25.65
C ASN A 498 10.68 -7.88 24.34
N ASN A 499 11.58 -7.05 23.77
CA ASN A 499 12.40 -7.36 22.60
C ASN A 499 11.57 -7.75 21.36
N ARG A 500 10.42 -7.12 21.16
CA ARG A 500 9.49 -7.46 20.07
C ARG A 500 8.82 -6.23 19.48
N VAL A 501 8.22 -6.41 18.31
CA VAL A 501 7.29 -5.42 17.75
C VAL A 501 5.91 -6.04 17.71
N MET A 502 4.94 -5.32 18.22
CA MET A 502 3.55 -5.75 18.30
C MET A 502 2.66 -4.87 17.44
N ARG A 503 1.54 -5.44 16.99
CA ARG A 503 0.54 -4.77 16.17
C ARG A 503 -0.85 -4.89 16.80
N TRP A 504 -1.56 -3.77 16.85
CA TRP A 504 -2.99 -3.69 17.21
C TRP A 504 -3.80 -3.13 16.04
N CYS A 505 -4.97 -3.70 15.83
CA CYS A 505 -6.05 -3.12 15.04
C CYS A 505 -7.03 -2.36 15.94
N GLU A 506 -7.83 -1.48 15.34
CA GLU A 506 -8.95 -0.86 16.07
C GLU A 506 -9.89 -1.93 16.63
N GLY A 507 -10.17 -1.85 17.94
CA GLY A 507 -11.02 -2.81 18.66
C GLY A 507 -10.32 -4.10 19.11
N ASP A 508 -9.03 -4.30 18.83
CA ASP A 508 -8.29 -5.46 19.33
C ASP A 508 -8.16 -5.41 20.87
N GLU A 509 -8.56 -6.48 21.57
CA GLU A 509 -8.31 -6.63 23.01
C GLU A 509 -6.88 -7.07 23.34
N GLU A 510 -6.18 -7.65 22.35
CA GLU A 510 -4.81 -8.13 22.47
C GLU A 510 -4.03 -7.85 21.17
N GLY A 511 -2.74 -7.59 21.31
CA GLY A 511 -1.87 -7.33 20.17
C GLY A 511 -1.31 -8.62 19.60
N LYS A 512 -0.63 -8.49 18.46
CA LYS A 512 0.01 -9.60 17.75
C LYS A 512 1.48 -9.30 17.55
N ILE A 513 2.34 -10.24 17.92
CA ILE A 513 3.78 -10.14 17.65
C ILE A 513 3.99 -10.25 16.14
N VAL A 514 4.55 -9.20 15.54
CA VAL A 514 4.84 -9.18 14.10
C VAL A 514 6.30 -9.51 13.82
N VAL A 515 7.24 -9.11 14.68
CA VAL A 515 8.66 -9.51 14.64
C VAL A 515 9.24 -9.65 16.05
N GLY A 516 10.35 -10.39 16.20
CA GLY A 516 11.00 -10.63 17.51
C GLY A 516 10.46 -11.81 18.31
N ARG A 517 9.80 -12.79 17.67
CA ARG A 517 9.21 -13.97 18.34
C ARG A 517 10.22 -14.86 19.08
N ASN A 518 11.49 -14.78 18.71
CA ASN A 518 12.56 -15.59 19.32
C ASN A 518 13.28 -14.86 20.48
N GLY A 519 12.67 -13.79 20.99
CA GLY A 519 13.13 -13.06 22.16
C GLY A 519 14.43 -12.29 21.93
N GLN A 520 15.12 -12.03 23.05
CA GLN A 520 16.34 -11.24 23.09
C GLN A 520 17.51 -11.96 22.41
N GLY A 521 18.23 -11.26 21.53
CA GLY A 521 19.50 -11.73 20.99
C GLY A 521 19.96 -10.93 19.77
N ASN A 522 21.00 -11.41 19.09
CA ASN A 522 21.62 -10.73 17.95
C ASN A 522 21.51 -11.53 16.63
N GLN A 523 20.81 -12.67 16.61
CA GLN A 523 20.52 -13.39 15.38
C GLN A 523 19.55 -12.60 14.49
N SER A 524 19.39 -12.99 13.22
CA SER A 524 18.52 -12.29 12.25
C SER A 524 17.03 -12.38 12.59
N ASN A 525 16.62 -13.37 13.39
CA ASN A 525 15.26 -13.58 13.86
C ASN A 525 15.04 -13.14 15.32
N GLN A 526 15.99 -12.40 15.90
CA GLN A 526 15.99 -11.89 17.27
C GLN A 526 16.18 -10.37 17.26
N LEU A 527 15.69 -9.71 18.31
CA LEU A 527 15.86 -8.28 18.55
C LEU A 527 16.41 -8.07 19.97
N CYS A 528 16.97 -6.90 20.25
CA CYS A 528 17.43 -6.51 21.57
C CYS A 528 17.08 -5.03 21.79
N ARG A 529 16.03 -4.80 22.59
CA ARG A 529 15.51 -3.46 22.91
C ARG A 529 15.18 -2.63 21.68
N PRO A 530 14.26 -3.05 20.78
CA PRO A 530 13.89 -2.25 19.62
C PRO A 530 13.29 -0.91 20.06
N ILE A 531 13.69 0.19 19.41
CA ILE A 531 13.20 1.54 19.74
C ILE A 531 12.46 2.17 18.57
N GLY A 532 13.17 2.63 17.53
CA GLY A 532 12.56 3.31 16.38
C GLY A 532 11.98 2.32 15.36
N LEU A 533 10.85 2.69 14.77
CA LEU A 533 10.18 1.94 13.70
C LEU A 533 9.95 2.87 12.51
N SER A 534 10.00 2.34 11.29
CA SER A 534 9.56 3.03 10.09
C SER A 534 9.22 2.03 9.00
N PHE A 535 8.30 2.40 8.10
CA PHE A 535 8.05 1.67 6.86
C PHE A 535 8.83 2.31 5.71
N ASP A 536 9.15 1.51 4.69
CA ASP A 536 9.46 2.04 3.35
C ASP A 536 8.19 2.08 2.48
N ASN A 537 8.31 2.58 1.25
CA ASN A 537 7.20 2.64 0.29
C ASN A 537 6.72 1.27 -0.21
N GLU A 538 7.42 0.19 0.12
CA GLU A 538 7.02 -1.19 -0.17
C GLU A 538 6.36 -1.85 1.04
N GLU A 539 6.16 -1.08 2.10
CA GLU A 539 5.64 -1.50 3.40
C GLU A 539 6.54 -2.51 4.14
N ASN A 540 7.84 -2.58 3.83
CA ASN A 540 8.82 -3.33 4.62
C ASN A 540 9.04 -2.61 5.96
N LEU A 541 9.16 -3.37 7.05
CA LEU A 541 9.37 -2.82 8.39
C LEU A 541 10.86 -2.68 8.68
N TYR A 542 11.27 -1.47 9.05
CA TYR A 542 12.61 -1.17 9.56
C TYR A 542 12.55 -0.96 11.07
N VAL A 543 13.49 -1.57 11.78
CA VAL A 543 13.57 -1.53 13.24
C VAL A 543 14.96 -1.07 13.66
N ALA A 544 15.03 -0.03 14.47
CA ALA A 544 16.26 0.33 15.18
C ALA A 544 16.45 -0.63 16.35
N ASP A 545 17.29 -1.64 16.13
CA ASP A 545 17.64 -2.68 17.08
C ASP A 545 18.71 -2.14 18.04
N PHE A 546 18.27 -1.22 18.92
CA PHE A 546 19.10 -0.26 19.64
C PHE A 546 20.27 -0.90 20.38
N ALA A 547 20.04 -1.96 21.16
CA ALA A 547 21.10 -2.57 21.97
C ALA A 547 22.08 -3.40 21.13
N ASN A 548 21.66 -3.82 19.93
CA ASN A 548 22.53 -4.48 18.95
C ASN A 548 23.23 -3.50 18.00
N ASN A 549 22.99 -2.19 18.13
CA ASN A 549 23.64 -1.13 17.34
C ASN A 549 23.51 -1.34 15.82
N ARG A 550 22.31 -1.70 15.37
CA ARG A 550 22.02 -1.98 13.95
C ARG A 550 20.60 -1.59 13.57
N ILE A 551 20.36 -1.48 12.28
CA ILE A 551 19.02 -1.36 11.71
C ILE A 551 18.67 -2.67 11.00
N GLN A 552 17.52 -3.24 11.36
CA GLN A 552 16.99 -4.47 10.78
C GLN A 552 15.84 -4.17 9.82
N LYS A 553 15.89 -4.73 8.62
CA LYS A 553 14.80 -4.72 7.64
C LYS A 553 14.08 -6.07 7.65
N TYR A 554 12.77 -6.04 7.80
CA TYR A 554 11.89 -7.19 7.64
C TYR A 554 11.01 -6.99 6.43
N GLU A 555 11.10 -7.92 5.47
CA GLU A 555 10.34 -7.83 4.23
C GLU A 555 8.88 -8.20 4.48
N LYS A 556 7.97 -7.48 3.81
CA LYS A 556 6.54 -7.78 3.91
C LYS A 556 6.22 -9.04 3.09
N LEU A 557 5.45 -9.94 3.68
CA LEU A 557 4.93 -11.16 3.06
C LEU A 557 3.76 -10.90 2.11
#